data_AF-A0AA43FG54-F1
#
_entry.id   AF-A0AA43FG54-F1
#
_cell.length_a   1.000
_cell.length_b   1.000
_cell.length_c   1.000
_cell.angle_alpha   90.00
_cell.angle_beta   90.00
_cell.angle_gamma   90.00
#
_symmetry.space_group_name_H-M   'P 1'
#
loop_
_entity.id
_entity.type
_entity.pdbx_description
1 polymer ?
#
loop_
_entity_poly.entity_id
_entity_poly.type
_entity_poly.pdbx_seq_one_letter_code
_entity_poly.pdbx_strand_id
1 'polypeptide(L)'
;MKTYTFKEFNKAMALIGILNTARTLKQGATMHIAKDAPEYLEAISYVGVSAREMEKAGISEGDDVVVISDHGQVTVQARKMDLQPGSFFMPLSYLANRLVSAETHGAGVPGFKNTVVTIKKPDE
;
A
#
# COMPACT_ATOMS: atom_id res chain seq x y z
N MET A 1 31.78 0.08 -16.77
CA MET A 1 30.73 -0.89 -16.37
C MET A 1 30.59 -0.79 -14.86
N LYS A 2 29.58 -0.07 -14.34
CA LYS A 2 29.41 0.11 -12.89
C LYS A 2 28.76 -1.16 -12.33
N THR A 3 29.49 -1.90 -11.51
CA THR A 3 28.95 -3.03 -10.73
C THR A 3 28.06 -2.49 -9.62
N TYR A 4 26.75 -2.54 -9.83
CA TYR A 4 25.79 -2.29 -8.75
C TYR A 4 25.73 -3.53 -7.86
N THR A 5 25.98 -3.34 -6.57
CA THR A 5 25.83 -4.38 -5.55
C THR A 5 24.36 -4.84 -5.50
N PHE A 6 24.11 -6.13 -5.29
CA PHE A 6 22.75 -6.73 -5.29
C PHE A 6 21.72 -5.98 -4.41
N LYS A 7 22.18 -5.38 -3.29
CA LYS A 7 21.37 -4.50 -2.42
C LYS A 7 20.90 -3.21 -3.09
N GLU A 8 21.71 -2.60 -3.96
CA GLU A 8 21.33 -1.40 -4.71
C GLU A 8 20.40 -1.73 -5.87
N PHE A 9 20.53 -2.91 -6.46
CA PHE A 9 19.63 -3.40 -7.50
C PHE A 9 18.19 -3.54 -6.98
N ASN A 10 18.01 -4.13 -5.79
CA ASN A 10 16.68 -4.23 -5.16
C ASN A 10 16.11 -2.88 -4.74
N LYS A 11 16.95 -1.88 -4.45
CA LYS A 11 16.49 -0.52 -4.13
C LYS A 11 15.93 0.20 -5.37
N ALA A 12 16.36 -0.18 -6.58
CA ALA A 12 15.85 0.38 -7.83
C ALA A 12 14.46 -0.15 -8.23
N MET A 13 14.02 -1.28 -7.66
CA MET A 13 12.71 -1.89 -7.95
C MET A 13 11.67 -1.67 -6.83
N ALA A 14 12.06 -0.94 -5.78
CA ALA A 14 11.17 -0.61 -4.66
C ALA A 14 10.76 0.85 -4.73
N LEU A 15 9.48 1.12 -4.52
CA LEU A 15 8.93 2.46 -4.43
C LEU A 15 8.91 2.89 -2.97
N ILE A 16 9.33 4.12 -2.68
CA ILE A 16 9.25 4.72 -1.35
C ILE A 16 8.36 5.94 -1.45
N GLY A 17 7.44 6.08 -0.50
CA GLY A 17 6.48 7.19 -0.54
C GLY A 17 5.54 7.21 0.65
N ILE A 18 4.50 8.02 0.51
CA ILE A 18 3.52 8.30 1.55
C ILE A 18 2.22 7.57 1.23
N LEU A 19 1.83 6.65 2.11
CA LEU A 19 0.55 5.98 2.08
C LEU A 19 -0.51 6.81 2.80
N ASN A 20 -1.59 7.11 2.10
CA ASN A 20 -2.80 7.68 2.66
C ASN A 20 -3.93 6.66 2.66
N THR A 21 -4.74 6.68 3.72
CA THR A 21 -5.94 5.85 3.82
C THR A 21 -7.20 6.72 3.78
N ALA A 22 -8.23 6.23 3.10
CA ALA A 22 -9.56 6.84 3.13
C ALA A 22 -10.66 5.79 2.92
N ARG A 23 -11.90 6.18 3.22
CA ARG A 23 -13.06 5.36 2.86
C ARG A 23 -13.27 5.37 1.36
N THR A 24 -13.77 4.27 0.82
CA THR A 24 -14.23 4.17 -0.57
C THR A 24 -15.69 3.73 -0.60
N LEU A 25 -16.40 4.03 -1.69
CA LEU A 25 -17.80 3.62 -1.84
C LEU A 25 -17.97 2.10 -1.77
N LYS A 26 -17.12 1.33 -2.47
CA LYS A 26 -17.19 -0.14 -2.48
C LYS A 26 -16.90 -0.71 -1.09
N GLN A 27 -15.87 -0.22 -0.40
CA GLN A 27 -15.56 -0.61 0.99
C GLN A 27 -16.71 -0.27 1.94
N GLY A 28 -17.34 0.89 1.74
CA GLY A 28 -18.54 1.35 2.45
C GLY A 28 -19.71 0.37 2.33
N ALA A 29 -20.08 0.06 1.09
CA ALA A 29 -21.23 -0.77 0.78
C ALA A 29 -21.07 -2.22 1.26
N THR A 30 -19.86 -2.78 1.17
CA THR A 30 -19.62 -4.20 1.48
C THR A 30 -19.34 -4.46 2.96
N MET A 31 -18.90 -3.46 3.75
CA MET A 31 -18.55 -3.69 5.16
C MET A 31 -19.73 -4.10 6.04
N HIS A 32 -20.97 -3.78 5.62
CA HIS A 32 -22.18 -4.07 6.38
C HIS A 32 -22.62 -5.54 6.27
N ILE A 33 -22.14 -6.25 5.26
CA ILE A 33 -22.47 -7.66 5.03
C ILE A 33 -21.65 -8.51 6.01
N ALA A 34 -20.33 -8.52 5.82
CA ALA A 34 -19.36 -9.08 6.75
C ALA A 34 -17.95 -8.59 6.37
N LYS A 35 -17.02 -8.55 7.33
CA LYS A 35 -15.64 -8.06 7.10
C LYS A 35 -14.68 -9.13 6.54
N ASP A 36 -15.16 -10.35 6.41
CA ASP A 36 -14.51 -11.50 5.79
C ASP A 36 -15.22 -11.94 4.49
N ALA A 37 -16.30 -11.25 4.11
CA ALA A 37 -17.00 -11.49 2.86
C ALA A 37 -16.05 -11.23 1.66
N PRO A 38 -16.08 -12.07 0.61
CA PRO A 38 -15.24 -11.90 -0.58
C PRO A 38 -15.32 -10.50 -1.19
N GLU A 39 -16.51 -9.90 -1.22
CA GLU A 39 -16.75 -8.56 -1.77
C GLU A 39 -16.09 -7.46 -0.94
N TYR A 40 -16.03 -7.63 0.39
CA TYR A 40 -15.31 -6.72 1.25
C TYR A 40 -13.80 -6.88 1.08
N LEU A 41 -13.31 -8.12 1.04
CA LEU A 41 -11.89 -8.41 0.81
C LEU A 41 -11.41 -7.82 -0.52
N GLU A 42 -12.15 -8.02 -1.60
CA GLU A 42 -11.85 -7.43 -2.91
C GLU A 42 -11.86 -5.89 -2.87
N ALA A 43 -12.75 -5.29 -2.07
CA ALA A 43 -12.87 -3.85 -1.93
C ALA A 43 -11.70 -3.20 -1.16
N ILE A 44 -10.95 -3.97 -0.36
CA ILE A 44 -9.86 -3.47 0.49
C ILE A 44 -8.47 -3.97 0.12
N SER A 45 -8.35 -5.06 -0.65
CA SER A 45 -7.08 -5.77 -0.90
C SER A 45 -6.30 -5.21 -2.08
N TYR A 46 -6.14 -3.88 -2.13
CA TYR A 46 -5.31 -3.22 -3.14
C TYR A 46 -4.56 -2.00 -2.60
N VAL A 47 -3.45 -1.68 -3.25
CA VAL A 47 -2.74 -0.40 -3.10
C VAL A 47 -2.78 0.37 -4.41
N GLY A 48 -3.21 1.62 -4.32
CA GLY A 48 -3.20 2.59 -5.39
C GLY A 48 -1.81 3.11 -5.67
N VAL A 49 -1.38 3.01 -6.93
CA VAL A 49 -0.07 3.48 -7.40
C VAL A 49 -0.27 4.24 -8.72
N SER A 50 0.48 5.32 -8.94
CA SER A 50 0.43 6.04 -10.21
C SER A 50 1.11 5.25 -11.32
N ALA A 51 0.63 5.40 -12.56
CA ALA A 51 1.19 4.71 -13.72
C ALA A 51 2.71 4.90 -13.86
N ARG A 52 3.20 6.11 -13.54
CA ARG A 52 4.62 6.44 -13.57
C ARG A 52 5.43 5.68 -12.52
N GLU A 53 4.91 5.53 -11.30
CA GLU A 53 5.61 4.76 -10.27
C GLU A 53 5.56 3.26 -10.57
N MET A 54 4.44 2.76 -11.09
CA MET A 54 4.32 1.37 -11.56
C MET A 54 5.36 1.03 -12.62
N GLU A 55 5.54 1.89 -13.63
CA GLU A 55 6.55 1.72 -14.68
C GLU A 55 7.97 1.69 -14.10
N LYS A 56 8.31 2.62 -13.19
CA LYS A 56 9.64 2.67 -12.55
C LYS A 56 10.00 1.38 -11.80
N ALA A 57 9.04 0.78 -11.12
CA ALA A 57 9.24 -0.45 -10.35
C ALA A 57 8.95 -1.73 -11.14
N GLY A 58 8.56 -1.63 -12.41
CA GLY A 58 8.17 -2.78 -13.23
C GLY A 58 6.95 -3.53 -12.69
N ILE A 59 6.03 -2.83 -12.02
CA ILE A 59 4.79 -3.37 -11.46
C ILE A 59 3.66 -3.18 -12.47
N SER A 60 2.87 -4.22 -12.71
CA SER A 60 1.67 -4.14 -13.56
C SER A 60 0.39 -4.02 -12.73
N GLU A 61 -0.69 -3.56 -13.35
CA GLU A 61 -2.01 -3.52 -12.71
C GLU A 61 -2.51 -4.94 -12.45
N GLY A 62 -2.85 -5.23 -11.19
CA GLY A 62 -3.21 -6.57 -10.73
C GLY A 62 -2.04 -7.41 -10.19
N ASP A 63 -0.79 -6.96 -10.33
CA ASP A 63 0.35 -7.65 -9.70
C ASP A 63 0.20 -7.64 -8.17
N ASP A 64 0.52 -8.75 -7.52
CA ASP A 64 0.69 -8.76 -6.07
C ASP A 64 1.95 -7.98 -5.69
N VAL A 65 1.83 -7.12 -4.68
CA VAL A 65 2.92 -6.31 -4.14
C VAL A 65 2.92 -6.38 -2.61
N VAL A 66 4.11 -6.30 -2.03
CA VAL A 66 4.30 -6.21 -0.58
C VAL A 66 4.45 -4.74 -0.21
N VAL A 67 3.55 -4.24 0.63
CA VAL A 67 3.61 -2.91 1.22
C VAL A 67 4.17 -3.04 2.63
N ILE A 68 5.22 -2.29 2.93
CA ILE A 68 6.00 -2.42 4.17
C ILE A 68 6.09 -1.04 4.83
N SER A 69 5.90 -1.01 6.14
CA SER A 69 6.14 0.14 7.02
C SER A 69 7.01 -0.31 8.21
N ASP A 70 7.41 0.63 9.06
CA ASP A 70 8.11 0.30 10.32
C ASP A 70 7.24 -0.51 11.31
N HIS A 71 5.92 -0.60 11.09
CA HIS A 71 4.96 -1.23 12.00
C HIS A 71 4.47 -2.60 11.52
N GLY A 72 4.75 -2.96 10.26
CA GLY A 72 4.28 -4.21 9.69
C GLY A 72 4.26 -4.18 8.16
N GLN A 73 3.74 -5.26 7.60
CA GLN A 73 3.63 -5.45 6.15
C GLN A 73 2.32 -6.13 5.76
N VAL A 74 1.93 -5.93 4.51
CA VAL A 74 0.76 -6.59 3.90
C VAL A 74 0.99 -6.83 2.41
N THR A 75 0.51 -7.96 1.91
CA THR A 75 0.49 -8.26 0.47
C THR A 75 -0.90 -7.92 -0.07
N VAL A 76 -0.94 -7.11 -1.12
CA VAL A 76 -2.17 -6.64 -1.80
C VAL A 76 -1.90 -6.45 -3.29
N GLN A 77 -2.96 -6.28 -4.08
CA GLN A 77 -2.81 -6.04 -5.52
C GLN A 77 -2.49 -4.57 -5.83
N ALA A 78 -1.60 -4.33 -6.79
CA ALA A 78 -1.37 -3.00 -7.33
C ALA A 78 -2.54 -2.57 -8.22
N ARG A 79 -3.11 -1.39 -7.94
CA ARG A 79 -4.16 -0.77 -8.76
C ARG A 79 -3.68 0.58 -9.28
N LYS A 80 -3.80 0.77 -10.59
CA LYS A 80 -3.44 2.04 -11.23
C LYS A 80 -4.44 3.13 -10.80
N MET A 81 -3.94 4.24 -10.29
CA MET A 81 -4.75 5.41 -9.93
C MET A 81 -4.06 6.72 -10.29
N ASP A 82 -4.84 7.78 -10.46
CA ASP A 82 -4.29 9.13 -10.65
C ASP A 82 -3.86 9.69 -9.31
N LEU A 83 -2.55 9.63 -9.05
CA LEU A 83 -1.91 10.03 -7.80
C LEU A 83 -0.64 10.82 -8.10
N GLN A 84 -0.32 11.76 -7.20
CA GLN A 84 0.95 12.46 -7.26
C GLN A 84 2.13 11.48 -7.09
N PRO A 85 3.28 11.73 -7.75
CA PRO A 85 4.48 10.92 -7.56
C PRO A 85 4.85 10.76 -6.08
N GLY A 86 5.19 9.55 -5.66
CA GLY A 86 5.50 9.23 -4.27
C GLY A 86 4.29 9.21 -3.32
N SER A 87 3.06 9.30 -3.82
CA SER A 87 1.83 9.12 -3.04
C SER A 87 1.17 7.79 -3.37
N PHE A 88 0.72 7.08 -2.34
CA PHE A 88 -0.01 5.82 -2.43
C PHE A 88 -1.32 5.90 -1.68
N PHE A 89 -2.23 4.99 -2.02
CA PHE A 89 -3.55 4.94 -1.42
C PHE A 89 -3.94 3.52 -1.04
N MET A 90 -4.56 3.35 0.13
CA MET A 90 -5.27 2.12 0.46
C MET A 90 -6.65 2.44 1.05
N PRO A 91 -7.68 1.62 0.77
CA PRO A 91 -8.94 1.70 1.48
C PRO A 91 -8.72 1.52 2.99
N LEU A 92 -9.41 2.34 3.78
CA LEU A 92 -9.47 2.18 5.23
C LEU A 92 -9.98 0.78 5.57
N SER A 93 -9.12 -0.03 6.21
CA SER A 93 -9.38 -1.45 6.42
C SER A 93 -8.44 -2.04 7.47
N TYR A 94 -8.72 -3.27 7.91
CA TYR A 94 -7.81 -3.99 8.81
C TYR A 94 -6.46 -4.32 8.14
N LEU A 95 -6.41 -4.40 6.80
CA LEU A 95 -5.18 -4.59 6.04
C LEU A 95 -4.30 -3.34 6.10
N ALA A 96 -4.87 -2.17 5.82
CA ALA A 96 -4.15 -0.90 5.92
C ALA A 96 -3.67 -0.63 7.36
N ASN A 97 -4.46 -1.01 8.36
CA ASN A 97 -4.09 -0.85 9.77
C ASN A 97 -2.86 -1.68 10.19
N ARG A 98 -2.45 -2.70 9.42
CA ARG A 98 -1.19 -3.42 9.68
C ARG A 98 0.06 -2.56 9.42
N LEU A 99 -0.10 -1.42 8.75
CA LEU A 99 0.98 -0.51 8.39
C LEU A 99 1.05 0.74 9.29
N VAL A 100 0.05 0.94 10.15
CA VAL A 100 -0.13 2.18 10.91
C VAL A 100 0.38 2.01 12.34
N SER A 101 1.07 3.04 12.85
CA SER A 101 1.49 3.10 14.24
C SER A 101 0.30 3.11 15.20
N ALA A 102 0.39 2.42 16.33
CA ALA A 102 -0.57 2.57 17.42
C ALA A 102 -0.36 3.86 18.25
N GLU A 103 0.73 4.60 17.99
CA GLU A 103 1.02 5.87 18.67
C GLU A 103 -0.05 6.93 18.40
N THR A 104 -0.45 7.63 19.45
CA THR A 104 -1.54 8.63 19.41
C THR A 104 -1.06 10.05 19.70
N HIS A 105 0.20 10.22 20.10
CA HIS A 105 0.80 11.49 20.50
C HIS A 105 -0.02 12.23 21.57
N GLY A 106 -0.67 11.49 22.48
CA GLY A 106 -1.51 12.04 23.54
C GLY A 106 -2.89 12.53 23.11
N ALA A 107 -3.27 12.38 21.83
CA ALA A 107 -4.57 12.79 21.31
C ALA A 107 -5.65 11.70 21.41
N GLY A 108 -5.28 10.45 21.75
CA GLY A 108 -6.20 9.31 21.83
C GLY A 108 -6.65 8.74 20.47
N VAL A 109 -6.12 9.26 19.35
CA VAL A 109 -6.39 8.77 17.99
C VAL A 109 -5.07 8.58 17.25
N PRO A 110 -4.83 7.38 16.66
CA PRO A 110 -3.61 7.14 15.89
C PRO A 110 -3.49 7.95 14.59
N GLY A 111 -2.26 8.10 14.11
CA GLY A 111 -1.95 8.68 12.80
C GLY A 111 -2.28 7.74 11.64
N PHE A 112 -3.54 7.65 11.23
CA PHE A 112 -3.99 6.78 10.11
C PHE A 112 -3.62 7.26 8.70
N LYS A 113 -2.93 8.39 8.59
CA LYS A 113 -2.55 9.03 7.33
C LYS A 113 -1.06 9.37 7.35
N ASN A 114 -0.52 9.60 6.16
CA ASN A 114 0.87 9.97 5.96
C ASN A 114 1.88 8.91 6.45
N THR A 115 1.54 7.63 6.32
CA THR A 115 2.43 6.54 6.69
C THR A 115 3.53 6.40 5.63
N VAL A 116 4.80 6.48 6.02
CA VAL A 116 5.90 6.18 5.11
C VAL A 116 5.91 4.68 4.82
N VAL A 117 5.91 4.31 3.54
CA VAL A 117 5.92 2.91 3.13
C VAL A 117 6.92 2.65 2.01
N THR A 118 7.35 1.39 1.94
CA THR A 118 8.05 0.82 0.79
C THR A 118 7.13 -0.18 0.09
N ILE A 119 7.00 -0.10 -1.23
CA ILE A 119 6.26 -1.05 -2.06
C ILE A 119 7.26 -1.79 -2.94
N LYS A 120 7.23 -3.12 -2.92
CA LYS A 120 8.06 -3.97 -3.78
C LYS A 120 7.26 -5.17 -4.29
N LYS A 121 7.76 -5.82 -5.33
CA LYS A 121 7.29 -7.17 -5.69
C LYS A 121 7.61 -8.18 -4.58
N PRO A 122 6.80 -9.22 -4.39
CA PRO A 122 7.13 -10.35 -3.53
C PRO A 122 8.48 -10.94 -3.94
N ASP A 123 9.21 -11.47 -2.96
CA ASP A 123 10.40 -12.27 -3.24
C ASP A 123 9.92 -13.62 -3.82
N GLU A 124 10.59 -14.12 -4.88
CA GLU A 124 10.28 -15.43 -5.52
C GLU A 124 10.34 -16.61 -4.55
#